data_AF-F6EHF2-F1
#
_entry.id   AF-F6EHF2-F1
#
_cell.length_a   1.000
_cell.length_b   1.000
_cell.length_c   1.000
_cell.angle_alpha   90.00
_cell.angle_beta   90.00
_cell.angle_gamma   90.00
#
_symmetry.space_group_name_H-M   'P 1'
#
loop_
_entity.id
_entity.type
_entity.pdbx_description
1 polymer ?
#
loop_
_entity_poly.entity_id
_entity_poly.type
_entity_poly.pdbx_seq_one_letter_code
_entity_poly.pdbx_strand_id
1 'polypeptide(L)' 'MTARNWLRAYQDGAAAPVVLGSTNERALEIVPLELLREHAVDVPPDLSGLKE' A
#
# COMPACT_ATOMS: atom_id res chain seq x y z
N MET A 1 -1.35 9.59 -3.29
CA MET A 1 -2.48 8.81 -3.84
C MET A 1 -3.57 8.70 -2.78
N THR A 2 -4.85 8.69 -3.14
CA THR A 2 -5.96 8.54 -2.17
C THR A 2 -6.47 7.11 -2.12
N ALA A 3 -7.07 6.69 -1.01
CA ALA A 3 -7.63 5.34 -0.87
C ALA A 3 -8.73 5.04 -1.90
N ARG A 4 -9.58 6.02 -2.25
CA ARG A 4 -10.60 5.85 -3.31
C ARG A 4 -9.97 5.62 -4.68
N ASN A 5 -8.94 6.40 -5.04
CA ASN A 5 -8.29 6.25 -6.33
C ASN A 5 -7.50 4.94 -6.41
N TRP A 6 -6.97 4.48 -5.28
CA TRP A 6 -6.34 3.17 -5.19
C TRP A 6 -7.34 2.02 -5.36
N LEU A 7 -8.49 2.08 -4.68
CA LEU A 7 -9.55 1.07 -4.86
C LEU A 7 -10.03 1.00 -6.30
N ARG A 8 -10.19 2.16 -6.95
CA ARG A 8 -10.56 2.21 -8.36
C ARG A 8 -9.52 1.52 -9.24
N ALA A 9 -8.24 1.86 -9.05
CA ALA A 9 -7.15 1.22 -9.78
C ALA A 9 -7.09 -0.31 -9.54
N TYR A 10 -7.36 -0.78 -8.32
CA TYR A 10 -7.48 -2.22 -8.03
C TYR A 10 -8.60 -2.88 -8.86
N GLN A 11 -9.78 -2.27 -8.92
CA GLN A 11 -10.90 -2.77 -9.74
C GLN A 11 -10.58 -2.80 -11.24
N ASP A 12 -9.78 -1.85 -11.71
CA ASP A 12 -9.28 -1.78 -13.08
C ASP A 12 -8.04 -2.69 -13.31
N GLY A 13 -7.61 -3.49 -12.33
CA GLY A 13 -6.47 -4.42 -12.43
C GLY A 13 -5.09 -3.73 -12.45
N ALA A 14 -5.03 -2.47 -12.03
CA ALA A 14 -3.85 -1.60 -12.12
C ALA A 14 -3.49 -0.98 -10.75
N ALA A 15 -3.79 -1.67 -9.64
CA ALA A 15 -3.40 -1.21 -8.31
C ALA A 15 -1.87 -1.06 -8.19
N ALA A 16 -1.45 0.07 -7.63
CA ALA A 16 -0.05 0.29 -7.30
C ALA A 16 0.35 -0.50 -6.05
N PRO A 17 1.61 -0.96 -5.92
CA PRO A 17 2.12 -1.56 -4.69
C PRO A 17 2.02 -0.59 -3.51
N VAL A 18 1.82 -1.13 -2.31
CA VAL A 18 1.64 -0.33 -1.08
C VAL A 18 2.68 -0.69 -0.02
N VAL A 19 3.14 0.31 0.71
CA VAL A 19 3.96 0.11 1.91
C VAL A 19 3.02 0.18 3.12
N LEU A 20 2.69 -0.96 3.71
CA LEU A 20 1.70 -1.02 4.79
C LEU A 20 2.11 -0.17 6.00
N GLY A 21 3.39 -0.20 6.38
CA GLY A 21 3.93 0.62 7.48
C GLY A 21 3.83 2.13 7.25
N SER A 22 3.59 2.57 6.02
CA SER A 22 3.39 3.98 5.65
C SER A 22 1.97 4.29 5.18
N THR A 23 1.03 3.36 5.33
CA THR A 23 -0.37 3.53 4.93
C THR A 23 -1.21 3.96 6.13
N ASN A 24 -1.99 5.04 5.97
CA ASN A 24 -2.84 5.53 7.06
C ASN A 24 -4.00 4.57 7.34
N GLU A 25 -4.28 4.32 8.62
CA GLU A 25 -5.35 3.42 9.08
C GLU A 25 -6.76 3.78 8.56
N ARG A 26 -7.05 5.07 8.31
CA ARG A 26 -8.35 5.49 7.74
C ARG A 26 -8.56 5.01 6.31
N ALA A 27 -7.52 4.56 5.62
CA ALA A 27 -7.67 3.89 4.34
C ALA A 27 -8.55 2.64 4.46
N LEU A 28 -8.59 2.00 5.64
CA LEU A 28 -9.39 0.81 5.93
C LEU A 28 -10.90 1.06 5.92
N GLU A 29 -11.34 2.32 6.03
CA GLU A 29 -12.75 2.69 5.86
C GLU A 29 -13.21 2.56 4.40
N ILE A 30 -12.26 2.47 3.46
CA ILE A 30 -12.51 2.47 2.01
C ILE A 30 -11.96 1.20 1.35
N VAL A 31 -10.80 0.72 1.79
CA VAL A 31 -10.09 -0.43 1.20
C VAL A 31 -9.87 -1.50 2.28
N PRO A 32 -10.36 -2.73 2.10
CA PRO A 32 -10.11 -3.81 3.04
C PRO A 32 -8.61 -4.08 3.23
N LEU A 33 -8.21 -4.42 4.47
CA LEU A 33 -6.81 -4.72 4.80
C LEU A 33 -6.24 -5.86 3.95
N GLU A 34 -7.07 -6.86 3.62
CA GLU A 34 -6.66 -8.01 2.80
C GLU A 34 -6.15 -7.59 1.42
N LEU A 35 -6.82 -6.63 0.77
CA LEU A 35 -6.39 -6.10 -0.53
C LEU A 35 -5.08 -5.31 -0.41
N LEU A 36 -4.94 -4.52 0.65
CA LEU A 36 -3.69 -3.81 0.91
C LEU A 36 -2.53 -4.78 1.19
N ARG A 37 -2.80 -5.90 1.86
CA ARG A 37 -1.80 -6.95 2.14
C ARG A 37 -1.39 -7.70 0.89
N GLU A 38 -2.31 -7.99 -0.01
CA GLU A 38 -2.01 -8.65 -1.29
C GLU A 38 -1.03 -7.82 -2.14
N HIS A 39 -1.17 -6.49 -2.11
CA HIS A 39 -0.31 -5.56 -2.84
C HIS A 39 0.82 -4.95 -1.99
N ALA A 40 1.05 -5.48 -0.79
CA ALA A 40 2.08 -4.96 0.09
C ALA A 40 3.47 -5.30 -0.44
N VAL A 41 4.35 -4.29 -0.48
CA VAL A 41 5.78 -4.50 -0.70
C VAL A 41 6.51 -4.40 0.64
N ASP A 42 7.48 -5.30 0.81
CA ASP A 42 8.36 -5.25 1.97
C ASP A 42 9.26 -4.02 1.88
N VAL A 43 9.38 -3.29 2.98
CA VAL A 43 10.32 -2.18 3.12
C VAL A 43 11.12 -2.44 4.38
N PRO A 44 12.46 -2.56 4.29
CA PRO A 44 13.28 -2.76 5.46
C PRO A 44 13.08 -1.58 6.44
N PRO A 45 12.90 -1.84 7.74
CA PRO A 45 12.64 -0.80 8.74
C PRO A 45 13.84 0.13 8.96
N ASP A 46 15.01 -0.23 8.43
CA ASP A 46 16.24 0.53 8.55
C ASP A 46 16.85 0.83 7.17
N LEU A 47 17.03 2.12 6.86
CA LEU A 47 17.59 2.60 5.60
C LEU A 47 19.13 2.51 5.56
N SER A 48 19.80 2.05 6.62
CA SER A 48 21.28 1.94 6.65
C SER A 48 21.82 0.92 5.64
N GLY A 49 20.96 0.03 5.13
CA GLY A 49 21.28 -0.92 4.06
C GLY A 49 21.22 -0.35 2.64
N LEU A 50 20.79 0.91 2.44
CA LEU A 50 20.67 1.54 1.12
C LEU A 50 21.90 2.38 0.72
N LYS A 51 23.03 2.20 1.40
CA LYS A 51 24.24 2.99 1.19
C LYS A 51 25.41 2.13 0.74
N GLU A 52 25.40 1.76 -0.56
CA GLU A 52 26.59 1.43 -1.36
C GLU A 52 26.42 1.97 -2.79
#